data_AF-A0A660N3Q1-F1
#
_entry.id   AF-A0A660N3Q1-F1
#
_cell.length_a   1.000
_cell.length_b   1.000
_cell.length_c   1.000
_cell.angle_alpha   90.00
_cell.angle_beta   90.00
_cell.angle_gamma   90.00
#
_symmetry.space_group_name_H-M   'P 1'
#
loop_
_entity.id
_entity.type
_entity.pdbx_description
1 polymer ?
#
loop_
_entity_poly.entity_id
_entity_poly.type
_entity_poly.pdbx_seq_one_letter_code
_entity_poly.pdbx_strand_id
1 'polypeptide(L)'
;MNSQNQTDDVRIRRIDELLPPIAHLYELPLTERAAKLVAETRRAVSAILHGSDNRLLTVIGPCSIHDTAAALEYAGRLLPLRQKYQKELLIVMRVYFEKPRTTVGWKGLINDPYLDGTFDINFGLRQARQLLLELNNMGMPASTEFLDMITPQYYADLISWGAIGARTTESQVHRELASGLSCPVGFKNGTDGNLKIAIDAIGAASHPHHFLSVTKAGHSAIVHTTGNPDCHAILR
;
A
#
# COMPACT_ATOMS: atom_id res chain seq x y z
N MET A 1 32.65 20.97 -17.24
CA MET A 1 33.41 21.24 -16.00
C MET A 1 34.13 19.97 -15.62
N ASN A 2 35.45 19.90 -15.83
CA ASN A 2 36.28 18.81 -15.32
C ASN A 2 36.53 19.06 -13.83
N SER A 3 35.69 18.54 -12.94
CA SER A 3 36.08 18.42 -11.53
C SER A 3 36.84 17.10 -11.37
N GLN A 4 38.12 17.18 -10.97
CA GLN A 4 38.95 16.01 -10.66
C GLN A 4 38.42 15.18 -9.48
N ASN A 5 37.42 15.68 -8.75
CA ASN A 5 36.69 14.93 -7.74
C ASN A 5 35.31 14.55 -8.31
N GLN A 6 35.09 13.25 -8.52
CA GLN A 6 33.77 12.71 -8.80
C GLN A 6 32.99 12.67 -7.48
N THR A 7 32.03 13.59 -7.32
CA THR A 7 31.18 13.68 -6.11
C THR A 7 29.76 13.22 -6.36
N ASP A 8 29.37 13.08 -7.63
CA ASP A 8 28.02 12.74 -8.06
C ASP A 8 27.94 11.28 -8.53
N ASP A 9 26.85 10.60 -8.20
CA ASP A 9 26.51 9.23 -8.61
C ASP A 9 27.63 8.17 -8.47
N VAL A 10 28.59 8.39 -7.58
CA VAL A 10 29.77 7.51 -7.37
C VAL A 10 29.45 6.07 -6.99
N ARG A 11 28.24 5.81 -6.50
CA ARG A 11 27.74 4.47 -6.12
C ARG A 11 26.46 4.09 -6.88
N ILE A 12 26.13 4.79 -7.95
CA ILE A 12 24.96 4.53 -8.78
C ILE A 12 25.39 3.77 -10.02
N ARG A 13 24.86 2.55 -10.20
CA ARG A 13 25.16 1.74 -11.37
C ARG A 13 24.44 2.25 -12.62
N ARG A 14 23.16 2.64 -12.46
CA ARG A 14 22.26 3.13 -13.51
C ARG A 14 21.05 3.79 -12.86
N ILE A 15 20.46 4.78 -13.54
CA ILE A 15 19.16 5.36 -13.23
C ILE A 15 18.30 5.16 -14.48
N ASP A 16 17.16 4.50 -14.32
CA ASP A 16 16.18 4.30 -15.39
C ASP A 16 14.89 5.05 -15.05
N GLU A 17 14.25 5.62 -16.06
CA GLU A 17 12.95 6.25 -15.89
C GLU A 17 11.86 5.19 -15.67
N LEU A 18 10.92 5.52 -14.78
CA LEU A 18 9.68 4.76 -14.61
C LEU A 18 8.58 5.39 -15.45
N LEU A 19 7.70 4.56 -16.00
CA LEU A 19 6.45 5.06 -16.58
C LEU A 19 5.69 5.84 -15.51
N PRO A 20 5.14 7.03 -15.82
CA PRO A 20 4.49 7.84 -14.82
C PRO A 20 3.17 7.17 -14.37
N PRO A 21 2.68 7.43 -13.14
CA PRO A 21 1.44 6.86 -12.66
C PRO A 21 0.27 6.99 -13.64
N ILE A 22 0.15 8.14 -14.32
CA ILE A 22 -0.92 8.42 -15.29
C ILE A 22 -0.96 7.43 -16.45
N ALA A 23 0.18 6.85 -16.88
CA ALA A 23 0.20 5.83 -17.92
C ALA A 23 -0.57 4.58 -17.49
N HIS A 24 -0.34 4.13 -16.26
CA HIS A 24 -1.05 2.98 -15.67
C HIS A 24 -2.50 3.31 -15.34
N LEU A 25 -2.79 4.54 -14.87
CA LEU A 25 -4.17 4.99 -14.63
C LEU A 25 -4.99 5.08 -15.92
N TYR A 26 -4.36 5.48 -17.02
CA TYR A 26 -5.00 5.57 -18.33
C TYR A 26 -5.31 4.18 -18.90
N GLU A 27 -4.34 3.27 -18.82
CA GLU A 27 -4.50 1.91 -19.32
C GLU A 27 -5.43 1.06 -18.46
N LEU A 28 -5.37 1.25 -17.14
CA LEU A 28 -6.12 0.49 -16.14
C LEU A 28 -6.97 1.46 -15.28
N PRO A 29 -8.00 2.08 -15.88
CA PRO A 29 -8.81 3.04 -15.17
C PRO A 29 -9.61 2.37 -14.06
N LEU A 30 -9.82 3.10 -12.97
CA LEU A 30 -10.70 2.67 -11.89
C LEU A 30 -12.13 2.54 -12.44
N THR A 31 -12.72 1.35 -12.36
CA THR A 31 -14.11 1.14 -12.76
C THR A 31 -15.06 1.69 -11.70
N GLU A 32 -16.31 1.99 -12.07
CA GLU A 32 -17.34 2.41 -11.12
C GLU A 32 -17.58 1.37 -10.01
N ARG A 33 -17.55 0.08 -10.37
CA ARG A 33 -17.71 -1.03 -9.42
C ARG A 33 -16.58 -1.06 -8.40
N ALA A 34 -15.33 -0.95 -8.87
CA ALA A 34 -14.16 -0.92 -8.00
C ALA A 34 -14.16 0.34 -7.11
N ALA A 35 -14.45 1.52 -7.69
CA ALA A 35 -14.55 2.77 -6.94
C ALA A 35 -15.58 2.69 -5.80
N LYS A 36 -16.78 2.17 -6.11
CA LYS A 36 -17.85 1.99 -5.13
C LYS A 36 -17.42 1.04 -4.00
N LEU A 37 -16.84 -0.12 -4.34
CA LEU A 37 -16.37 -1.09 -3.36
C LEU A 37 -15.30 -0.50 -2.43
N VAL A 38 -14.32 0.21 -2.97
CA VAL A 38 -13.26 0.86 -2.20
C VAL A 38 -13.85 1.91 -1.26
N ALA A 39 -14.71 2.79 -1.77
CA ALA A 39 -15.34 3.85 -0.99
C ALA A 39 -16.24 3.28 0.14
N GLU A 40 -17.03 2.25 -0.14
CA GLU A 40 -17.86 1.57 0.86
C GLU A 40 -17.02 0.83 1.89
N THR A 41 -15.96 0.15 1.47
CA THR A 41 -15.10 -0.59 2.39
C THR A 41 -14.32 0.36 3.31
N ARG A 42 -13.79 1.48 2.79
CA ARG A 42 -13.12 2.50 3.62
C ARG A 42 -14.07 3.08 4.67
N ARG A 43 -15.31 3.40 4.30
CA ARG A 43 -16.34 3.85 5.25
C ARG A 43 -16.66 2.79 6.31
N ALA A 44 -16.78 1.52 5.91
CA ALA A 44 -17.04 0.43 6.85
C ALA A 44 -15.87 0.20 7.81
N VAL A 45 -14.63 0.31 7.34
CA VAL A 45 -13.44 0.24 8.20
C VAL A 45 -13.44 1.42 9.19
N SER A 46 -13.65 2.65 8.71
CA SER A 46 -13.75 3.84 9.59
C SER A 46 -14.84 3.66 10.65
N ALA A 47 -16.02 3.16 10.26
CA ALA A 47 -17.12 2.88 11.18
C ALA A 47 -16.72 1.89 12.30
N ILE A 48 -15.93 0.85 11.98
CA ILE A 48 -15.39 -0.10 12.96
C ILE A 48 -14.37 0.58 13.87
N LEU A 49 -13.42 1.35 13.31
CA LEU A 49 -12.37 2.01 14.09
C LEU A 49 -12.94 3.02 15.10
N HIS A 50 -14.04 3.68 14.76
CA HIS A 50 -14.74 4.64 15.63
C HIS A 50 -15.88 4.02 16.45
N GLY A 51 -16.02 2.69 16.46
CA GLY A 51 -16.96 1.97 17.34
C GLY A 51 -18.44 2.06 16.95
N SER A 52 -18.76 2.50 15.74
CA SER A 52 -20.14 2.58 15.21
C SER A 52 -20.58 1.31 14.47
N ASP A 53 -19.66 0.39 14.20
CA ASP A 53 -19.90 -0.95 13.66
C ASP A 53 -19.10 -1.97 14.47
N ASN A 54 -19.78 -2.98 15.03
CA ASN A 54 -19.19 -3.99 15.91
C ASN A 54 -18.57 -5.18 15.17
N ARG A 55 -18.57 -5.18 13.83
CA ARG A 55 -17.91 -6.23 13.06
C ARG A 55 -16.39 -6.20 13.26
N LEU A 56 -15.77 -7.37 13.09
CA LEU A 56 -14.31 -7.48 13.15
C LEU A 56 -13.71 -7.28 11.75
N LEU A 57 -12.88 -6.24 11.59
CA LEU A 57 -12.02 -6.10 10.41
C LEU A 57 -11.03 -7.27 10.36
N THR A 58 -11.07 -8.03 9.27
CA THR A 58 -10.22 -9.22 9.08
C THR A 58 -9.37 -9.05 7.83
N VAL A 59 -8.12 -8.63 8.00
CA VAL A 59 -7.12 -8.54 6.93
C VAL A 59 -6.43 -9.89 6.78
N ILE A 60 -6.74 -10.64 5.71
CA ILE A 60 -6.32 -12.03 5.55
C ILE A 60 -5.89 -12.34 4.11
N GLY A 61 -4.80 -13.09 3.95
CA GLY A 61 -4.27 -13.48 2.64
C GLY A 61 -2.78 -13.85 2.69
N PRO A 62 -2.17 -14.08 1.53
CA PRO A 62 -0.76 -14.45 1.42
C PRO A 62 0.18 -13.44 2.09
N CYS A 63 1.35 -13.91 2.56
CA CYS A 63 2.36 -13.02 3.13
C CYS A 63 2.84 -11.98 2.12
N SER A 64 3.09 -12.42 0.88
CA SER A 64 3.41 -11.62 -0.29
C SER A 64 2.87 -12.29 -1.56
N ILE A 65 2.36 -11.53 -2.50
CA ILE A 65 1.91 -12.00 -3.80
C ILE A 65 3.12 -12.15 -4.72
N HIS A 66 3.32 -13.34 -5.31
CA HIS A 66 4.34 -13.60 -6.33
C HIS A 66 3.75 -14.17 -7.63
N ASP A 67 2.49 -14.61 -7.59
CA ASP A 67 1.73 -15.15 -8.72
C ASP A 67 0.31 -14.55 -8.66
N THR A 68 -0.07 -13.83 -9.71
CA THR A 68 -1.38 -13.17 -9.79
C THR A 68 -2.51 -14.15 -10.04
N ALA A 69 -2.27 -15.27 -10.74
CA ALA A 69 -3.30 -16.27 -11.00
C ALA A 69 -3.70 -16.97 -9.69
N ALA A 70 -2.73 -17.42 -8.90
CA ALA A 70 -2.99 -17.96 -7.57
C ALA A 70 -3.66 -16.94 -6.62
N ALA A 71 -3.31 -15.65 -6.73
CA ALA A 71 -3.96 -14.59 -5.95
C ALA A 71 -5.46 -14.45 -6.27
N LEU A 72 -5.81 -14.48 -7.56
CA LEU A 72 -7.20 -14.43 -8.01
C LEU A 72 -7.98 -15.70 -7.64
N GLU A 73 -7.35 -16.87 -7.73
CA GLU A 73 -7.95 -18.12 -7.26
C GLU A 73 -8.22 -18.06 -5.75
N TYR A 74 -7.26 -17.58 -4.96
CA TYR A 74 -7.43 -17.36 -3.53
C TYR A 74 -8.59 -16.40 -3.24
N ALA A 75 -8.68 -15.29 -3.98
CA ALA A 75 -9.78 -14.35 -3.85
C ALA A 75 -11.15 -14.98 -4.20
N GLY A 76 -11.19 -15.84 -5.23
CA GLY A 76 -12.37 -16.60 -5.60
C GLY A 76 -12.86 -17.54 -4.49
N ARG A 77 -11.94 -18.08 -3.69
CA ARG A 77 -12.27 -18.90 -2.49
C ARG A 77 -12.64 -18.05 -1.28
N LEU A 78 -12.02 -16.89 -1.11
CA LEU A 78 -12.28 -15.99 0.02
C LEU A 78 -13.60 -15.22 -0.12
N LEU A 79 -14.01 -14.90 -1.35
CA LEU A 79 -15.21 -14.07 -1.61
C LEU A 79 -16.51 -14.71 -1.08
N PRO A 80 -16.78 -16.01 -1.26
CA PRO A 80 -17.93 -16.67 -0.62
C PRO A 80 -17.90 -16.57 0.91
N LEU A 81 -16.72 -16.62 1.54
CA LEU A 81 -16.58 -16.47 2.99
C LEU A 81 -16.83 -15.01 3.44
N ARG A 82 -16.34 -14.04 2.66
CA ARG A 82 -16.66 -12.61 2.86
C ARG A 82 -18.17 -12.38 2.85
N GLN A 83 -18.91 -13.00 1.93
CA GLN A 83 -20.37 -12.89 1.86
C GLN A 83 -21.05 -13.62 3.01
N LYS A 84 -20.61 -14.85 3.33
CA LYS A 84 -21.18 -15.69 4.39
C LYS A 84 -21.10 -15.01 5.76
N TYR A 85 -19.96 -14.39 6.08
CA TYR A 85 -19.69 -13.79 7.39
C TYR A 85 -19.84 -12.27 7.42
N GLN A 86 -20.47 -11.66 6.41
CA GLN A 86 -20.51 -10.19 6.28
C GLN A 86 -21.21 -9.45 7.45
N LYS A 87 -22.01 -10.17 8.25
CA LYS A 87 -22.70 -9.63 9.43
C LYS A 87 -21.78 -9.55 10.66
N GLU A 88 -20.77 -10.41 10.73
CA GLU A 88 -19.82 -10.51 11.86
C GLU A 88 -18.43 -9.99 11.51
N LEU A 89 -18.00 -10.17 10.25
CA LEU A 89 -16.66 -9.88 9.77
C LEU A 89 -16.68 -8.91 8.58
N LEU A 90 -15.75 -7.97 8.58
CA LEU A 90 -15.37 -7.21 7.39
C LEU A 90 -14.07 -7.79 6.82
N ILE A 91 -14.19 -8.79 5.94
CA ILE A 91 -13.03 -9.48 5.36
C ILE A 91 -12.41 -8.65 4.23
N VAL A 92 -11.13 -8.31 4.34
CA VAL A 92 -10.34 -7.60 3.31
C VAL A 92 -9.14 -8.47 2.94
N MET A 93 -8.90 -8.66 1.65
CA MET A 93 -7.79 -9.51 1.19
C MET A 93 -6.46 -8.79 1.42
N ARG A 94 -5.49 -9.51 1.98
CA ARG A 94 -4.09 -9.08 2.06
C ARG A 94 -3.40 -9.25 0.71
N VAL A 95 -2.98 -8.15 0.09
CA VAL A 95 -2.35 -8.07 -1.25
C VAL A 95 -1.04 -7.30 -1.15
N TYR A 96 -0.06 -7.90 -0.47
CA TYR A 96 1.24 -7.27 -0.23
C TYR A 96 2.20 -7.69 -1.35
N PHE A 97 2.87 -6.74 -1.98
CA PHE A 97 3.77 -7.06 -3.10
C PHE A 97 5.20 -7.35 -2.66
N GLU A 98 5.62 -6.82 -1.52
CA GLU A 98 6.98 -6.98 -1.00
C GLU A 98 6.95 -7.31 0.49
N LYS A 99 8.00 -8.01 0.94
CA LYS A 99 8.34 -8.19 2.35
C LYS A 99 9.69 -7.52 2.61
N PRO A 100 9.77 -6.48 3.45
CA PRO A 100 11.06 -5.87 3.81
C PRO A 100 12.01 -6.90 4.45
N ARG A 101 13.23 -7.01 3.92
CA ARG A 101 14.28 -7.95 4.40
C ARG A 101 15.58 -7.21 4.70
N THR A 102 16.30 -7.69 5.72
CA THR A 102 17.67 -7.28 6.03
C THR A 102 18.71 -8.05 5.22
N THR A 103 18.40 -9.30 4.84
CA THR A 103 19.24 -10.15 4.01
C THR A 103 18.86 -10.06 2.52
N VAL A 104 19.80 -10.42 1.64
CA VAL A 104 19.56 -10.51 0.21
C VAL A 104 18.53 -11.63 -0.08
N GLY A 105 17.61 -11.34 -0.99
CA GLY A 105 16.56 -12.25 -1.44
C GLY A 105 15.58 -11.50 -2.35
N TRP A 106 14.56 -12.21 -2.82
CA TRP A 106 13.54 -11.64 -3.71
C TRP A 106 12.90 -10.37 -3.12
N LYS A 107 12.78 -9.35 -3.97
CA LYS A 107 12.37 -7.97 -3.63
C LYS A 107 10.90 -7.67 -3.85
N GLY A 108 10.09 -8.68 -4.15
CA GLY A 108 8.65 -8.53 -4.31
C GLY A 108 8.22 -8.35 -5.76
N LEU A 109 6.92 -8.48 -6.00
CA LEU A 109 6.32 -8.54 -7.34
C LEU A 109 6.48 -7.25 -8.12
N ILE A 110 6.42 -6.10 -7.43
CA ILE A 110 6.63 -4.81 -8.07
C ILE A 110 8.09 -4.69 -8.53
N ASN A 111 9.04 -5.03 -7.65
CA ASN A 111 10.45 -4.81 -7.94
C ASN A 111 11.03 -5.85 -8.89
N ASP A 112 10.65 -7.13 -8.78
CA ASP A 112 11.22 -8.25 -9.51
C ASP A 112 10.12 -9.26 -9.91
N PRO A 113 9.25 -8.89 -10.87
CA PRO A 113 8.03 -9.64 -11.19
C PRO A 113 8.29 -11.03 -11.80
N TYR A 114 9.44 -11.22 -12.44
CA TYR A 114 9.79 -12.49 -13.09
C TYR A 114 10.57 -13.45 -12.17
N LEU A 115 10.83 -13.06 -10.91
CA LEU A 115 11.51 -13.86 -9.89
C LEU A 115 12.95 -14.26 -10.31
N ASP A 116 13.59 -13.47 -11.18
CA ASP A 116 14.87 -13.79 -11.81
C ASP A 116 15.94 -12.70 -11.61
N GLY A 117 15.62 -11.62 -10.87
CA GLY A 117 16.53 -10.52 -10.59
C GLY A 117 16.73 -9.55 -11.75
N THR A 118 15.83 -9.53 -12.73
CA THR A 118 15.85 -8.59 -13.87
C THR A 118 15.38 -7.18 -13.50
N PHE A 119 14.60 -7.06 -12.42
CA PHE A 119 14.04 -5.80 -11.93
C PHE A 119 13.18 -5.01 -12.94
N ASP A 120 12.26 -5.68 -13.64
CA ASP A 120 11.29 -5.00 -14.52
C ASP A 120 10.16 -4.31 -13.73
N ILE A 121 10.51 -3.17 -13.11
CA ILE A 121 9.60 -2.42 -12.22
C ILE A 121 8.37 -1.89 -12.97
N ASN A 122 8.51 -1.50 -14.25
CA ASN A 122 7.39 -1.02 -15.06
C ASN A 122 6.35 -2.12 -15.26
N PHE A 123 6.79 -3.35 -15.58
CA PHE A 123 5.90 -4.50 -15.65
C PHE A 123 5.30 -4.84 -14.27
N GLY A 124 6.10 -4.81 -13.21
CA GLY A 124 5.65 -5.10 -11.85
C GLY A 124 4.56 -4.13 -11.36
N LEU A 125 4.71 -2.83 -11.59
CA LEU A 125 3.71 -1.80 -11.28
C LEU A 125 2.41 -2.01 -12.06
N ARG A 126 2.53 -2.31 -13.36
CA ARG A 126 1.38 -2.65 -14.21
C ARG A 126 0.63 -3.88 -13.69
N GLN A 127 1.36 -4.95 -13.40
CA GLN A 127 0.80 -6.20 -12.90
C GLN A 127 0.14 -6.04 -11.52
N ALA A 128 0.77 -5.29 -10.61
CA ALA A 128 0.20 -4.96 -9.31
C ALA A 128 -1.12 -4.20 -9.43
N ARG A 129 -1.17 -3.17 -10.29
CA ARG A 129 -2.40 -2.41 -10.54
C ARG A 129 -3.50 -3.27 -11.17
N GLN A 130 -3.16 -4.08 -12.18
CA GLN A 130 -4.09 -5.00 -12.82
C GLN A 130 -4.74 -5.95 -11.81
N LEU A 131 -3.93 -6.62 -10.98
CA LEU A 131 -4.43 -7.53 -9.95
C LEU A 131 -5.38 -6.81 -8.99
N LEU A 132 -5.00 -5.64 -8.49
CA LEU A 132 -5.85 -4.88 -7.57
C LEU A 132 -7.17 -4.46 -8.22
N LEU A 133 -7.15 -4.08 -9.50
CA LEU A 133 -8.34 -3.72 -10.24
C LEU A 133 -9.27 -4.93 -10.42
N GLU A 134 -8.73 -6.10 -10.78
CA GLU A 134 -9.48 -7.34 -10.91
C GLU A 134 -10.11 -7.79 -9.59
N LEU A 135 -9.34 -7.76 -8.49
CA LEU A 135 -9.83 -8.09 -7.15
C LEU A 135 -11.01 -7.20 -6.74
N ASN A 136 -10.87 -5.88 -6.92
CA ASN A 136 -11.96 -4.96 -6.61
C ASN A 136 -13.16 -5.16 -7.55
N ASN A 137 -12.93 -5.41 -8.84
CA ASN A 137 -13.99 -5.71 -9.81
C ASN A 137 -14.75 -6.99 -9.49
N MET A 138 -14.11 -8.03 -8.94
CA MET A 138 -14.82 -9.24 -8.51
C MET A 138 -15.55 -9.07 -7.16
N GLY A 139 -15.35 -7.96 -6.44
CA GLY A 139 -16.00 -7.68 -5.16
C GLY A 139 -15.13 -7.96 -3.92
N MET A 140 -13.84 -8.22 -4.11
CA MET A 140 -12.87 -8.46 -3.04
C MET A 140 -12.05 -7.19 -2.78
N PRO A 141 -12.28 -6.44 -1.69
CA PRO A 141 -11.46 -5.29 -1.38
C PRO A 141 -10.05 -5.73 -0.99
N ALA A 142 -9.07 -4.91 -1.38
CA ALA A 142 -7.66 -5.18 -1.15
C ALA A 142 -7.05 -4.31 -0.05
N SER A 143 -6.03 -4.85 0.59
CA SER A 143 -5.15 -4.18 1.53
C SER A 143 -3.69 -4.39 1.17
N THR A 144 -2.82 -3.43 1.49
CA THR A 144 -1.38 -3.54 1.25
C THR A 144 -0.55 -2.83 2.32
N GLU A 145 0.77 -2.99 2.29
CA GLU A 145 1.72 -2.22 3.10
C GLU A 145 2.45 -1.23 2.17
N PHE A 146 2.49 0.04 2.56
CA PHE A 146 3.18 1.08 1.81
C PHE A 146 4.60 1.23 2.35
N LEU A 147 5.60 1.00 1.50
CA LEU A 147 7.02 0.93 1.87
C LEU A 147 7.83 2.15 1.44
N ASP A 148 7.24 3.02 0.62
CA ASP A 148 7.85 4.22 0.08
C ASP A 148 6.77 5.27 -0.27
N MET A 149 7.22 6.46 -0.67
CA MET A 149 6.37 7.64 -0.90
C MET A 149 5.91 7.78 -2.36
N ILE A 150 6.32 6.89 -3.26
CA ILE A 150 6.09 6.96 -4.71
C ILE A 150 5.06 5.93 -5.16
N THR A 151 5.21 4.65 -4.76
CA THR A 151 4.33 3.54 -5.13
C THR A 151 2.84 3.79 -4.84
N PRO A 152 2.42 4.51 -3.78
CA PRO A 152 1.01 4.84 -3.58
C PRO A 152 0.37 5.56 -4.77
N GLN A 153 1.14 6.36 -5.52
CA GLN A 153 0.60 7.11 -6.65
C GLN A 153 0.09 6.23 -7.79
N TYR A 154 0.54 4.98 -7.87
CA TYR A 154 0.22 4.02 -8.94
C TYR A 154 -1.04 3.20 -8.66
N TYR A 155 -1.40 2.98 -7.39
CA TYR A 155 -2.48 2.04 -7.06
C TYR A 155 -3.23 2.31 -5.75
N ALA A 156 -2.92 3.37 -4.99
CA ALA A 156 -3.62 3.64 -3.72
C ALA A 156 -5.12 3.91 -3.90
N ASP A 157 -5.57 4.28 -5.11
CA ASP A 157 -6.99 4.40 -5.47
C ASP A 157 -7.76 3.07 -5.36
N LEU A 158 -7.05 1.93 -5.39
CA LEU A 158 -7.61 0.58 -5.32
C LEU A 158 -7.49 -0.07 -3.92
N ILE A 159 -6.95 0.65 -2.94
CA ILE A 159 -6.66 0.13 -1.60
C ILE A 159 -7.74 0.55 -0.60
N SER A 160 -8.34 -0.42 0.08
CA SER A 160 -9.38 -0.18 1.10
C SER A 160 -8.83 -0.02 2.51
N TRP A 161 -7.63 -0.54 2.79
CA TRP A 161 -6.91 -0.40 4.06
C TRP A 161 -5.41 -0.53 3.83
N GLY A 162 -4.61 0.30 4.49
CA GLY A 162 -3.15 0.31 4.39
C GLY A 162 -2.47 -0.06 5.70
N ALA A 163 -1.25 -0.61 5.60
CA ALA A 163 -0.37 -0.80 6.74
C ALA A 163 0.91 0.04 6.63
N ILE A 164 1.41 0.49 7.78
CA ILE A 164 2.80 0.89 7.97
C ILE A 164 3.49 -0.17 8.83
N GLY A 165 4.63 -0.65 8.33
CA GLY A 165 5.38 -1.74 8.92
C GLY A 165 6.07 -1.37 10.23
N ALA A 166 6.37 -2.34 11.08
CA ALA A 166 7.07 -2.08 12.35
C ALA A 166 8.45 -1.41 12.20
N ARG A 167 9.10 -1.59 11.04
CA ARG A 167 10.39 -0.97 10.74
C ARG A 167 10.27 0.46 10.24
N THR A 168 9.05 0.90 9.92
CA THR A 168 8.75 2.21 9.34
C THR A 168 7.71 3.00 10.15
N THR A 169 7.06 2.40 11.16
CA THR A 169 6.14 3.08 12.09
C THR A 169 6.79 4.28 12.79
N GLU A 170 8.08 4.20 13.12
CA GLU A 170 8.81 5.31 13.75
C GLU A 170 9.36 6.32 12.73
N SER A 171 9.33 6.00 11.44
CA SER A 171 9.80 6.88 10.38
C SER A 171 8.85 8.06 10.21
N GLN A 172 9.37 9.28 10.37
CA GLN A 172 8.59 10.51 10.19
C GLN A 172 7.93 10.55 8.80
N VAL A 173 8.68 10.30 7.73
CA VAL A 173 8.15 10.38 6.36
C VAL A 173 7.03 9.36 6.08
N HIS A 174 7.03 8.22 6.77
CA HIS A 174 5.93 7.25 6.66
C HIS A 174 4.69 7.68 7.45
N ARG A 175 4.85 8.43 8.56
CA ARG A 175 3.74 9.06 9.29
C ARG A 175 3.13 10.21 8.46
N GLU A 176 3.97 11.00 7.79
CA GLU A 176 3.56 12.05 6.85
C GLU A 176 2.87 11.45 5.60
N LEU A 177 3.33 10.32 5.09
CA LEU A 177 2.63 9.58 4.05
C LEU A 177 1.25 9.14 4.53
N ALA A 178 1.18 8.52 5.71
CA ALA A 178 -0.06 8.00 6.28
C ALA A 178 -1.11 9.10 6.51
N SER A 179 -0.69 10.32 6.84
CA SER A 179 -1.60 11.46 6.98
C SER A 179 -2.25 11.90 5.67
N GLY A 180 -1.70 11.49 4.52
CA GLY A 180 -2.24 11.75 3.18
C GLY A 180 -2.89 10.55 2.49
N LEU A 181 -2.75 9.34 3.05
CA LEU A 181 -3.37 8.14 2.47
C LEU A 181 -4.89 8.22 2.57
N SER A 182 -5.57 7.99 1.45
CA SER A 182 -7.04 8.07 1.37
C SER A 182 -7.78 6.89 2.03
N CYS A 183 -7.04 5.88 2.51
CA CYS A 183 -7.58 4.73 3.22
C CYS A 183 -7.25 4.80 4.72
N PRO A 184 -8.01 4.11 5.58
CA PRO A 184 -7.58 3.85 6.94
C PRO A 184 -6.23 3.15 7.01
N VAL A 185 -5.43 3.45 8.04
CA VAL A 185 -4.05 2.99 8.18
C VAL A 185 -3.81 2.30 9.52
N GLY A 186 -3.25 1.10 9.48
CA GLY A 186 -2.76 0.40 10.66
C GLY A 186 -1.25 0.53 10.85
N PHE A 187 -0.81 1.02 12.01
CA PHE A 187 0.60 1.09 12.43
C PHE A 187 0.96 -0.10 13.31
N LYS A 188 1.96 -0.89 12.91
CA LYS A 188 2.47 -2.01 13.73
C LYS A 188 3.31 -1.50 14.89
N ASN A 189 3.23 -2.15 16.06
CA ASN A 189 4.25 -1.98 17.13
C ASN A 189 5.65 -2.36 16.63
N GLY A 190 6.67 -1.87 17.33
CA GLY A 190 8.08 -2.13 17.04
C GLY A 190 8.42 -3.61 17.02
N THR A 191 9.52 -3.98 16.34
CA THR A 191 9.97 -5.38 16.25
C THR A 191 10.34 -6.00 17.60
N ASP A 192 10.60 -5.17 18.60
CA ASP A 192 10.89 -5.48 19.99
C ASP A 192 9.63 -5.44 20.90
N GLY A 193 8.46 -5.16 20.32
CA GLY A 193 7.20 -5.03 21.08
C GLY A 193 6.85 -3.60 21.49
N ASN A 194 7.64 -2.57 21.12
CA ASN A 194 7.35 -1.19 21.51
C ASN A 194 6.02 -0.69 20.91
N LEU A 195 4.99 -0.56 21.73
CA LEU A 195 3.68 -0.07 21.32
C LEU A 195 3.62 1.47 21.20
N LYS A 196 4.45 2.19 21.96
CA LYS A 196 4.43 3.66 22.02
C LYS A 196 4.65 4.27 20.63
N ILE A 197 5.55 3.71 19.83
CA ILE A 197 5.83 4.24 18.49
C ILE A 197 4.60 4.19 17.57
N ALA A 198 3.70 3.22 17.75
CA ALA A 198 2.46 3.12 16.98
C ALA A 198 1.41 4.14 17.47
N ILE A 199 1.33 4.37 18.78
CA ILE A 199 0.46 5.41 19.37
C ILE A 199 0.91 6.80 18.91
N ASP A 200 2.21 7.09 18.97
CA ASP A 200 2.77 8.35 18.47
C ASP A 200 2.51 8.52 16.97
N ALA A 201 2.58 7.44 16.20
CA ALA A 201 2.33 7.46 14.76
C ALA A 201 0.87 7.79 14.43
N ILE A 202 -0.10 7.26 15.20
CA ILE A 202 -1.53 7.60 15.06
C ILE A 202 -1.74 9.11 15.29
N GLY A 203 -1.19 9.64 16.38
CA GLY A 203 -1.29 11.07 16.69
C GLY A 203 -0.60 11.94 15.65
N ALA A 204 0.55 11.53 15.12
CA ALA A 204 1.23 12.26 14.05
C ALA A 204 0.39 12.24 12.75
N ALA A 205 -0.07 11.06 12.34
CA ALA A 205 -0.80 10.88 11.08
C ALA A 205 -2.15 11.60 11.06
N SER A 206 -2.75 11.90 12.21
CA SER A 206 -4.01 12.66 12.28
C SER A 206 -3.88 14.15 11.94
N HIS A 207 -2.65 14.67 11.78
CA HIS A 207 -2.38 16.08 11.52
C HIS A 207 -1.91 16.34 10.07
N PRO A 208 -2.08 17.58 9.56
CA PRO A 208 -1.48 18.01 8.29
C PRO A 208 0.05 17.92 8.29
N HIS A 209 0.61 17.45 7.17
CA HIS A 209 2.05 17.31 6.92
C HIS A 209 2.43 17.67 5.49
N HIS A 210 3.73 17.80 5.25
CA HIS A 210 4.33 17.99 3.93
C HIS A 210 5.40 16.93 3.69
N PHE A 211 5.39 16.26 2.54
CA PHE A 211 6.45 15.32 2.18
C PHE A 211 6.73 15.33 0.67
N LEU A 212 7.89 14.81 0.28
CA LEU A 212 8.30 14.70 -1.12
C LEU A 212 7.74 13.42 -1.75
N SER A 213 7.16 13.57 -2.93
CA SER A 213 6.63 12.47 -3.75
C SER A 213 6.69 12.85 -5.23
N VAL A 214 5.86 12.23 -6.06
CA VAL A 214 5.69 12.55 -7.48
C VAL A 214 4.25 12.89 -7.80
N THR A 215 4.05 13.81 -8.73
CA THR A 215 2.75 14.02 -9.38
C THR A 215 2.31 12.76 -10.14
N LYS A 216 1.04 12.68 -10.53
CA LYS A 216 0.57 11.59 -11.40
C LYS A 216 1.28 11.59 -12.77
N ALA A 217 1.83 12.72 -13.21
CA ALA A 217 2.64 12.84 -14.41
C ALA A 217 4.12 12.44 -14.22
N GLY A 218 4.53 12.01 -13.03
CA GLY A 218 5.89 11.52 -12.76
C GLY A 218 6.91 12.57 -12.29
N HIS A 219 6.54 13.85 -12.25
CA HIS A 219 7.44 14.91 -11.77
C HIS A 219 7.53 14.96 -10.24
N SER A 220 8.72 15.21 -9.69
CA SER A 220 8.93 15.49 -8.26
C SER A 220 8.00 16.60 -7.76
N ALA A 221 7.42 16.42 -6.57
CA ALA A 221 6.45 17.33 -6.01
C ALA A 221 6.46 17.33 -4.47
N ILE A 222 5.97 18.43 -3.91
CA ILE A 222 5.60 18.52 -2.49
C ILE A 222 4.12 18.16 -2.36
N VAL A 223 3.81 17.22 -1.48
CA VAL A 223 2.44 16.82 -1.14
C VAL A 223 2.05 17.48 0.17
N HIS A 224 0.91 18.18 0.17
CA HIS A 224 0.31 18.80 1.36
C HIS A 224 -0.87 17.94 1.81
N THR A 225 -0.84 17.41 3.02
CA THR A 225 -1.88 16.50 3.54
C THR A 225 -2.80 17.20 4.53
N THR A 226 -4.00 16.66 4.72
CA THR A 226 -5.00 17.20 5.66
C THR A 226 -5.04 16.47 7.00
N GLY A 227 -4.26 15.40 7.17
CA GLY A 227 -4.41 14.47 8.29
C GLY A 227 -5.32 13.30 7.94
N ASN A 228 -5.07 12.15 8.58
CA ASN A 228 -5.84 10.92 8.44
C ASN A 228 -6.48 10.54 9.78
N PRO A 229 -7.80 10.72 9.94
CA PRO A 229 -8.49 10.42 11.20
C PRO A 229 -8.69 8.93 11.45
N ASP A 230 -8.44 8.07 10.46
CA ASP A 230 -8.76 6.64 10.48
C ASP A 230 -7.49 5.78 10.68
N CYS A 231 -6.68 6.14 11.68
CA CYS A 231 -5.46 5.41 12.04
C CYS A 231 -5.66 4.54 13.29
N HIS A 232 -5.05 3.35 13.33
CA HIS A 232 -5.08 2.47 14.49
C HIS A 232 -3.76 1.69 14.69
N ALA A 233 -3.58 1.07 15.86
CA ALA A 233 -2.43 0.22 16.14
C ALA A 233 -2.68 -1.24 15.72
N ILE A 234 -1.61 -1.97 15.39
CA ILE A 234 -1.61 -3.42 15.14
C ILE A 234 -0.62 -4.07 16.11
N LEU A 235 -1.12 -4.98 16.95
CA LEU A 235 -0.31 -5.80 17.84
C LEU A 235 0.26 -7.01 17.08
N ARG A 236 1.58 -7.19 17.08
CA ARG A 236 2.31 -8.20 16.28
C ARG A 236 3.66 -8.60 16.86
#